data_AF-A0A1Q8IS37-F1
#
_entry.id   AF-A0A1Q8IS37-F1
#
_cell.length_a   1.000
_cell.length_b   1.000
_cell.length_c   1.000
_cell.angle_alpha   90.00
_cell.angle_beta   90.00
_cell.angle_gamma   90.00
#
_symmetry.space_group_name_H-M   'P 1'
#
loop_
_entity.id
_entity.type
_entity.pdbx_description
1 polymer ?
#
loop_
_entity_poly.entity_id
_entity_poly.type
_entity_poly.pdbx_seq_one_letter_code
_entity_poly.pdbx_strand_id
1 'polypeptide(L)' 'MTDDEGAMTIRLVDLCRERNFRIAGDLAVPEAAAESLLGLSRGTLRKRYSLGILNIPYRREGVRRWYRLADLARVLLER' A
#
# COMPACT_ATOMS: atom_id res chain seq x y z
N MET A 1 -10.18 -5.25 12.81
CA MET A 1 -8.89 -4.56 12.85
C MET A 1 -8.27 -4.95 14.18
N THR A 2 -7.24 -5.79 14.14
CA THR A 2 -6.45 -6.12 15.33
C THR A 2 -5.61 -4.92 15.73
N ASP A 3 -5.22 -4.81 17.00
CA ASP A 3 -4.44 -3.67 17.50
C ASP A 3 -3.13 -3.47 16.70
N ASP A 4 -2.53 -4.57 16.22
CA ASP A 4 -1.33 -4.57 15.39
C ASP A 4 -1.55 -3.97 13.98
N GLU A 5 -2.70 -4.24 13.35
CA GLU A 5 -3.07 -3.67 12.04
C GLU A 5 -3.23 -2.15 12.15
N GLY A 6 -3.87 -1.69 13.24
CA GLY A 6 -4.02 -0.27 13.54
C GLY A 6 -2.66 0.40 13.75
N ALA A 7 -1.81 -0.17 14.59
CA ALA A 7 -0.48 0.35 14.87
C ALA A 7 0.41 0.40 13.61
N MET A 8 0.38 -0.64 12.78
CA MET A 8 1.12 -0.68 11.53
C MET A 8 0.59 0.36 10.53
N THR A 9 -0.73 0.52 10.43
CA THR A 9 -1.33 1.54 9.56
C THR A 9 -0.88 2.94 9.96
N ILE A 10 -0.84 3.25 11.26
CA ILE A 10 -0.35 4.54 11.78
C ILE A 10 1.13 4.74 11.39
N ARG A 11 1.98 3.73 11.59
CA ARG A 11 3.39 3.79 11.16
C ARG A 11 3.55 4.04 9.66
N LEU A 12 2.71 3.42 8.83
CA LEU A 12 2.72 3.66 7.39
C LEU A 12 2.28 5.09 7.03
N VAL A 13 1.32 5.66 7.75
CA VAL A 13 0.93 7.06 7.57
C VAL A 13 2.10 8.00 7.88
N ASP A 14 2.79 7.79 8.99
CA ASP A 14 3.94 8.61 9.37
C ASP A 14 5.09 8.48 8.36
N LEU A 15 5.39 7.25 7.94
CA LEU A 15 6.40 7.01 6.89
C LEU A 15 6.03 7.68 5.56
N CYS A 16 4.75 7.71 5.20
CA CYS A 16 4.28 8.43 4.01
C CYS A 16 4.49 9.94 4.15
N ARG A 17 4.26 10.51 5.33
CA ARG A 17 4.49 11.93 5.61
C ARG A 17 5.97 12.27 5.53
N GLU A 18 6.84 11.49 6.17
CA GLU A 18 8.30 11.66 6.14
C GLU A 18 8.84 11.63 4.70
N ARG A 19 8.32 10.73 3.87
CA ARG A 19 8.72 10.56 2.46
C ARG A 19 7.98 11.48 1.49
N ASN A 20 7.13 12.38 1.98
CA ASN A 20 6.29 13.28 1.16
C ASN A 20 5.45 12.54 0.11
N PHE A 21 4.97 11.33 0.44
CA PHE A 21 4.06 10.60 -0.42
C PHE A 21 2.66 11.22 -0.37
N ARG A 22 2.01 11.26 -1.54
CA ARG A 22 0.63 11.70 -1.64
C ARG A 22 -0.29 10.66 -0.99
N ILE A 23 -1.05 11.11 0.01
CA ILE A 23 -2.09 10.32 0.68
C ILE A 23 -3.45 10.92 0.30
N ALA A 24 -4.39 10.08 -0.14
CA ALA A 24 -5.76 10.48 -0.40
C ALA A 24 -6.61 10.48 0.90
N GLY A 25 -7.80 11.09 0.87
CA GLY A 25 -8.68 11.20 2.04
C GLY A 25 -9.11 9.85 2.64
N ASP A 26 -9.08 8.78 1.85
CA ASP A 26 -9.35 7.41 2.29
C ASP A 26 -8.10 6.64 2.77
N LEU A 27 -7.03 7.36 3.11
CA LEU A 27 -5.72 6.81 3.48
C LEU A 27 -5.16 5.86 2.41
N ALA A 28 -5.39 6.18 1.14
CA ALA A 28 -4.81 5.45 0.02
C ALA A 28 -3.59 6.16 -0.57
N VAL A 29 -2.63 5.39 -1.03
CA VAL A 29 -1.39 5.86 -1.68
C VAL A 29 -1.29 5.32 -3.11
N PRO A 30 -0.61 6.04 -4.02
CA PRO A 30 -0.43 5.57 -5.39
C PRO A 30 0.48 4.34 -5.44
N GLU A 31 0.33 3.53 -6.50
CA GLU A 31 1.08 2.29 -6.73
C GLU A 31 2.58 2.39 -6.44
N ALA A 32 3.26 3.44 -6.93
CA ALA A 32 4.69 3.62 -6.70
C ALA A 32 5.06 3.80 -5.22
N ALA A 33 4.21 4.50 -4.45
CA ALA A 33 4.40 4.64 -3.01
C ALA A 33 4.13 3.31 -2.29
N ALA A 34 3.07 2.59 -2.68
CA ALA A 34 2.78 1.26 -2.15
C ALA A 34 3.94 0.27 -2.38
N GLU A 35 4.56 0.28 -3.56
CA GLU A 35 5.75 -0.54 -3.85
C GLU A 35 6.92 -0.16 -2.94
N SER A 36 7.17 1.13 -2.74
CA SER A 36 8.21 1.61 -1.82
C SER A 36 7.97 1.17 -0.37
N LEU A 37 6.73 1.26 0.11
CA LEU A 37 6.35 0.85 1.47
C LEU A 37 6.50 -0.66 1.68
N LEU A 38 6.24 -1.47 0.65
CA LEU A 38 6.40 -2.93 0.70
C LEU A 38 7.85 -3.40 0.44
N GLY A 39 8.79 -2.48 0.20
CA GLY A 39 10.16 -2.81 -0.17
C GLY A 39 10.27 -3.50 -1.53
N LEU A 40 9.40 -3.15 -2.47
CA LEU A 40 9.34 -3.75 -3.81
C LEU A 40 9.86 -2.77 -4.87
N SER A 41 10.47 -3.30 -5.93
CA SER A 41 10.86 -2.52 -7.10
C SER A 41 9.64 -2.00 -7.86
N ARG A 42 9.81 -0.89 -8.58
CA ARG A 42 8.74 -0.28 -9.38
C ARG A 42 8.16 -1.26 -10.41
N GLY A 43 6.84 -1.36 -10.49
CA GLY A 43 6.10 -2.28 -11.37
C GLY A 43 5.94 -3.71 -10.84
N THR A 44 6.56 -4.05 -9.71
CA THR A 44 6.45 -5.38 -9.08
C THR A 44 5.03 -5.67 -8.62
N LEU A 45 4.30 -4.70 -8.07
CA LEU A 45 2.92 -4.92 -7.62
C LEU A 45 2.02 -5.32 -8.79
N ARG A 46 2.12 -4.58 -9.90
CA ARG A 46 1.41 -4.91 -11.14
C ARG A 46 1.73 -6.31 -11.65
N LYS A 47 3.01 -6.66 -11.69
CA LYS A 47 3.48 -7.96 -12.17
C LYS A 47 2.98 -9.10 -11.28
N ARG A 48 3.09 -8.97 -9.95
CA ARG A 48 2.60 -10.00 -9.02
C ARG A 48 1.08 -10.15 -9.07
N TYR A 49 0.35 -9.06 -9.25
CA TYR A 49 -1.10 -9.11 -9.48
C TYR A 49 -1.44 -9.87 -10.77
N SER A 50 -0.76 -9.59 -11.89
CA SER A 50 -1.00 -10.32 -13.15
C SER A 50 -0.65 -11.81 -13.09
N LEU A 51 0.29 -12.18 -12.20
CA LEU A 51 0.68 -13.57 -11.97
C LEU A 51 -0.18 -14.27 -10.90
N GLY A 52 -1.13 -13.57 -10.27
CA GLY A 52 -1.96 -14.12 -9.19
C GLY A 52 -1.21 -14.38 -7.87
N ILE A 53 0.01 -13.87 -7.72
CA ILE A 53 0.88 -14.12 -6.55
C ILE A 53 0.48 -13.24 -5.37
N LEU A 54 0.07 -12.00 -5.63
CA LEU A 54 -0.23 -11.01 -4.60
C LEU A 54 -1.51 -10.28 -4.98
N ASN A 55 -2.52 -10.39 -4.13
CA ASN A 55 -3.86 -9.90 -4.42
C ASN A 55 -4.29 -8.87 -3.37
N ILE A 56 -3.67 -7.69 -3.43
CA ILE A 56 -4.02 -6.55 -2.56
C ILE A 56 -5.16 -5.78 -3.22
N PRO A 57 -6.27 -5.53 -2.51
CA PRO A 57 -7.33 -4.66 -3.01
C PRO A 57 -6.78 -3.29 -3.43
N TYR A 58 -7.28 -2.77 -4.54
CA TYR A 58 -6.96 -1.42 -5.00
C TYR A 58 -8.17 -0.75 -5.62
N ARG A 59 -8.20 0.58 -5.53
CA ARG A 59 -9.10 1.41 -6.33
C ARG A 59 -8.38 1.98 -7.53
N ARG A 60 -9.12 2.24 -8.60
CA ARG A 60 -8.60 2.90 -9.80
C ARG A 60 -9.06 4.35 -9.85
N GLU A 61 -8.15 5.23 -10.23
CA GLU A 61 -8.43 6.61 -10.60
C GLU A 61 -7.80 6.84 -11.97
N GLY A 62 -8.61 6.68 -13.02
CA GLY A 62 -8.13 6.56 -14.41
C GLY A 62 -7.20 5.35 -14.61
N VAL A 63 -5.95 5.63 -15.02
CA VAL A 63 -4.91 4.62 -15.23
C VAL A 63 -4.11 4.29 -13.96
N ARG A 64 -4.29 5.08 -12.89
CA ARG A 64 -3.53 4.95 -11.65
C ARG A 64 -4.24 4.00 -10.69
N ARG A 65 -3.46 3.15 -10.01
CA ARG A 65 -3.93 2.30 -8.91
C ARG A 65 -3.57 2.97 -7.59
N TRP A 66 -4.51 2.89 -6.66
CA TRP A 66 -4.39 3.41 -5.30
C TRP A 66 -4.69 2.29 -4.31
N TYR A 67 -3.81 2.15 -3.32
CA TYR A 67 -3.86 1.08 -2.32
C TYR A 67 -4.06 1.71 -0.94
N ARG A 68 -5.01 1.18 -0.16
CA ARG A 68 -5.22 1.65 1.21
C ARG A 68 -4.08 1.19 2.10
N LEU A 69 -3.62 2.08 2.96
CA LEU A 69 -2.55 1.76 3.91
C LEU A 69 -2.92 0.60 4.84
N ALA A 70 -4.20 0.45 5.20
CA ALA A 70 -4.68 -0.69 5.99
C ALA A 70 -4.48 -2.04 5.26
N ASP A 71 -4.75 -2.11 3.96
CA ASP A 71 -4.54 -3.33 3.18
C ASP A 71 -3.04 -3.65 3.02
N LEU A 72 -2.19 -2.62 2.88
CA LEU A 72 -0.74 -2.78 2.88
C LEU A 72 -0.22 -3.25 4.24
N ALA A 73 -0.78 -2.74 5.34
CA ALA A 73 -0.41 -3.14 6.70
C ALA A 73 -0.67 -4.64 6.93
N ARG A 74 -1.81 -5.17 6.48
CA ARG A 74 -2.10 -6.62 6.56
C ARG A 74 -1.04 -7.45 5.85
N VAL A 75 -0.70 -7.05 4.62
CA VAL A 75 0.32 -7.76 3.82
C VAL A 75 1.69 -7.75 4.49
N LEU A 76 2.03 -6.69 5.22
CA LEU A 76 3.29 -6.61 5.97
C LEU A 76 3.29 -7.45 7.25
N LEU A 77 2.12 -7.62 7.88
CA LEU A 77 1.97 -8.42 9.10
C LEU A 77 1.85 -9.92 8.81
N GLU A 78 1.31 -10.29 7.64
CA GLU A 78 1.21 -11.68 7.17
C GLU A 78 2.50 -12.21 6.54
N ARG A 79 3.55 -11.38 6.48
CA ARG A 79 4.82 -11.65 5.79
C ARG A 79 5.88 -12.21 6.72
#